data_AF-A0A1B8W396-F1
#
_entry.id   AF-A0A1B8W396-F1
#
_cell.length_a   1.000
_cell.length_b   1.000
_cell.length_c   1.000
_cell.angle_alpha   90.00
_cell.angle_beta   90.00
_cell.angle_gamma   90.00
#
_symmetry.space_group_name_H-M   'P 1'
#
loop_
_entity.id
_entity.type
_entity.pdbx_description
1 polymer ?
#
loop_
_entity_poly.entity_id
_entity_poly.type
_entity_poly.pdbx_seq_one_letter_code
_entity_poly.pdbx_strand_id
1 'polypeptide(L)'
;MELIAFVSGYNADSKKLICFNWNGKHSSNFEDYNQSFRRTILNYIFEIDQADIPMELLRDLFLAEALWAREAWCVYQNFHVIGEKLIRYGGMPYIDDFLEGAFTSFDTYCSSRMMELFDYDFSHLINELKTRKKKAKDSESRQRYKNAIELFKTYMKGNPKEGIISLTGSVEVKDVKEIKHNLFFRLLNRFK
;
A
#
# COMPACT_ATOMS: atom_id res chain seq x y z
N MET A 1 -19.01 -19.60 -7.41
CA MET A 1 -18.13 -19.16 -8.51
C MET A 1 -16.78 -19.79 -8.25
N GLU A 2 -16.21 -20.51 -9.20
CA GLU A 2 -14.86 -21.04 -9.04
C GLU A 2 -13.84 -19.90 -9.12
N LEU A 3 -12.92 -19.83 -8.15
CA LEU A 3 -11.94 -18.74 -8.02
C LEU A 3 -11.05 -18.63 -9.26
N ILE A 4 -10.67 -19.78 -9.82
CA ILE A 4 -9.89 -19.88 -11.05
C ILE A 4 -10.60 -19.15 -12.19
N ALA A 5 -11.89 -19.47 -12.41
CA ALA A 5 -12.68 -18.88 -13.49
C ALA A 5 -12.88 -17.37 -13.31
N PHE A 6 -13.00 -16.89 -12.06
CA PHE A 6 -13.06 -15.45 -11.80
C PHE A 6 -11.76 -14.75 -12.13
N VAL A 7 -10.62 -15.31 -11.68
CA VAL A 7 -9.30 -14.71 -11.91
C VAL A 7 -8.95 -14.71 -13.40
N SER A 8 -9.08 -15.86 -14.08
CA SER A 8 -8.74 -15.97 -15.50
C SER A 8 -9.70 -15.18 -16.41
N GLY A 9 -10.95 -15.02 -15.99
CA GLY A 9 -11.99 -14.30 -16.72
C GLY A 9 -12.16 -12.83 -16.29
N TYR A 10 -11.28 -12.31 -15.45
CA TYR A 10 -11.45 -10.98 -14.87
C TYR A 10 -11.50 -9.88 -15.94
N ASN A 11 -12.44 -8.95 -15.76
CA ASN A 11 -12.66 -7.81 -16.64
C ASN A 11 -13.28 -6.65 -15.85
N ALA A 12 -13.50 -5.51 -16.52
CA ALA A 12 -14.04 -4.30 -15.90
C ALA A 12 -15.42 -4.51 -15.24
N ASP A 13 -16.29 -5.33 -15.82
CA ASP A 13 -17.63 -5.60 -15.27
C ASP A 13 -17.57 -6.40 -13.96
N SER A 14 -16.51 -7.19 -13.80
CA SER A 14 -16.24 -7.99 -12.60
C SER A 14 -15.74 -7.14 -11.43
N LYS A 15 -15.23 -5.92 -11.69
CA LYS A 15 -14.66 -5.02 -10.67
C LYS A 15 -15.63 -4.73 -9.53
N LYS A 16 -16.94 -4.61 -9.82
CA LYS A 16 -17.98 -4.33 -8.81
C LYS A 16 -18.08 -5.39 -7.70
N LEU A 17 -17.57 -6.60 -7.95
CA LEU A 17 -17.59 -7.71 -6.99
C LEU A 17 -16.44 -7.62 -5.99
N ILE A 18 -15.36 -6.92 -6.33
CA ILE A 18 -14.16 -6.80 -5.47
C ILE A 18 -13.89 -5.37 -5.03
N CYS A 19 -14.47 -4.35 -5.66
CA CYS A 19 -14.22 -2.96 -5.30
C CYS A 19 -14.60 -2.68 -3.84
N PHE A 20 -13.96 -1.67 -3.24
CA PHE A 20 -14.35 -1.18 -1.92
C PHE A 20 -15.82 -0.73 -1.92
N ASN A 21 -16.66 -1.35 -1.10
CA ASN A 21 -18.11 -1.09 -1.05
C ASN A 21 -18.56 -0.76 0.37
N TRP A 22 -18.34 0.50 0.74
CA TRP A 22 -18.47 1.01 2.09
C TRP A 22 -19.91 1.37 2.48
N ASN A 23 -20.31 1.02 3.70
CA ASN A 23 -21.61 1.40 4.27
C ASN A 23 -21.69 2.85 4.82
N GLY A 24 -20.62 3.65 4.71
CA GLY A 24 -20.58 5.04 5.19
C GLY A 24 -20.31 5.21 6.69
N LYS A 25 -20.00 4.12 7.42
CA LYS A 25 -19.72 4.14 8.87
C LYS A 25 -18.26 3.77 9.18
N HIS A 26 -17.75 4.18 10.33
CA HIS A 26 -16.38 3.90 10.76
C HIS A 26 -16.33 2.98 12.00
N SER A 27 -15.13 2.52 12.35
CA SER A 27 -14.85 1.75 13.59
C SER A 27 -15.72 0.49 13.69
N SER A 28 -16.36 0.21 14.84
CA SER A 28 -17.12 -1.01 15.08
C SER A 28 -18.32 -1.24 14.14
N ASN A 29 -18.78 -0.19 13.45
CA ASN A 29 -19.89 -0.26 12.51
C ASN A 29 -19.43 -0.20 11.04
N PHE A 30 -18.12 -0.17 10.81
CA PHE A 30 -17.55 -0.17 9.48
C PHE A 30 -17.80 -1.50 8.78
N GLU A 31 -18.41 -1.43 7.61
CA GLU A 31 -18.62 -2.60 6.75
C GLU A 31 -18.19 -2.27 5.32
N ASP A 32 -17.51 -3.24 4.73
CA ASP A 32 -17.27 -3.30 3.29
C ASP A 32 -17.88 -4.60 2.76
N TYR A 33 -18.99 -4.48 2.03
CA TYR A 33 -19.79 -5.62 1.58
C TYR A 33 -19.02 -6.59 0.67
N ASN A 34 -17.97 -6.10 0.00
CA ASN A 34 -17.17 -6.88 -0.93
C ASN A 34 -15.90 -7.46 -0.29
N GLN A 35 -15.57 -7.04 0.94
CA GLN A 35 -14.30 -7.39 1.59
C GLN A 35 -14.07 -8.89 1.67
N SER A 36 -15.09 -9.66 2.07
CA SER A 36 -14.94 -11.11 2.24
C SER A 36 -14.59 -11.77 0.91
N PHE A 37 -15.30 -11.45 -0.17
CA PHE A 37 -15.01 -12.03 -1.48
C PHE A 37 -13.66 -11.55 -2.02
N ARG A 38 -13.36 -10.25 -1.89
CA ARG A 38 -12.07 -9.68 -2.26
C ARG A 38 -10.90 -10.40 -1.58
N ARG A 39 -11.02 -10.70 -0.29
CA ARG A 39 -9.98 -11.42 0.47
C ARG A 39 -9.87 -12.88 0.10
N THR A 40 -10.97 -13.54 -0.28
CA THR A 40 -10.92 -14.89 -0.85
C THR A 40 -10.11 -14.90 -2.15
N ILE A 41 -10.31 -13.91 -3.03
CA ILE A 41 -9.53 -13.77 -4.27
C ILE A 41 -8.05 -13.51 -3.96
N LEU A 42 -7.75 -12.63 -3.00
CA LEU A 42 -6.38 -12.33 -2.59
C LEU A 42 -5.65 -13.56 -2.05
N ASN A 43 -6.28 -14.33 -1.16
CA ASN A 43 -5.69 -15.55 -0.62
C ASN A 43 -5.37 -16.54 -1.75
N TYR A 44 -6.29 -16.73 -2.70
CA TYR A 44 -6.05 -17.59 -3.86
C TYR A 44 -4.88 -17.08 -4.72
N ILE A 45 -4.81 -15.77 -4.99
CA ILE A 45 -3.72 -15.12 -5.74
C ILE A 45 -2.33 -15.27 -5.09
N PHE A 46 -2.29 -15.41 -3.77
CA PHE A 46 -1.04 -15.65 -3.05
C PHE A 46 -0.58 -17.11 -3.12
N GLU A 47 -1.48 -18.04 -3.41
CA GLU A 47 -1.19 -19.48 -3.51
C GLU A 47 -0.81 -19.92 -4.92
N ILE A 48 -1.09 -19.11 -5.94
CA ILE A 48 -0.82 -19.45 -7.35
C ILE A 48 0.36 -18.67 -7.94
N ASP A 49 0.91 -19.23 -9.02
CA ASP A 49 1.92 -18.58 -9.83
C ASP A 49 1.37 -17.32 -10.52
N GLN A 50 2.24 -16.34 -10.67
CA GLN A 50 1.87 -15.02 -11.16
C GLN A 50 1.42 -14.99 -12.62
N ALA A 51 1.88 -15.93 -13.45
CA ALA A 51 1.65 -15.94 -14.89
C ALA A 51 0.16 -15.92 -15.27
N ASP A 52 -0.70 -16.37 -14.36
CA ASP A 52 -2.14 -16.54 -14.60
C ASP A 52 -2.99 -15.38 -14.06
N ILE A 53 -2.37 -14.31 -13.57
CA ILE A 53 -3.08 -13.22 -12.87
C ILE A 53 -3.13 -11.95 -13.74
N PRO A 54 -4.32 -11.51 -14.17
CA PRO A 54 -4.47 -10.25 -14.89
C PRO A 54 -3.99 -9.06 -14.06
N MET A 55 -3.23 -8.14 -14.67
CA MET A 55 -2.67 -7.02 -13.91
C MET A 55 -3.73 -6.02 -13.45
N GLU A 56 -4.80 -5.86 -14.21
CA GLU A 56 -5.96 -5.04 -13.85
C GLU A 56 -6.64 -5.57 -12.59
N LEU A 57 -6.67 -6.90 -12.41
CA LEU A 57 -7.18 -7.52 -11.18
C LEU A 57 -6.31 -7.14 -9.99
N LEU A 58 -4.99 -7.32 -10.10
CA LEU A 58 -4.05 -6.94 -9.03
C LEU A 58 -4.13 -5.45 -8.67
N ARG A 59 -4.18 -4.58 -9.68
CA ARG A 59 -4.38 -3.14 -9.49
C ARG A 59 -5.67 -2.85 -8.73
N ASP A 60 -6.79 -3.43 -9.18
CA ASP A 60 -8.10 -3.14 -8.58
C ASP A 60 -8.22 -3.69 -7.15
N LEU A 61 -7.62 -4.86 -6.87
CA LEU A 61 -7.51 -5.42 -5.52
C LEU A 61 -6.65 -4.53 -4.60
N PHE A 62 -5.49 -4.08 -5.10
CA PHE A 62 -4.58 -3.21 -4.34
C PHE A 62 -5.25 -1.89 -3.95
N LEU A 63 -5.87 -1.21 -4.91
CA LEU A 63 -6.57 0.05 -4.67
C LEU A 63 -7.78 -0.14 -3.74
N ALA A 64 -8.54 -1.22 -3.89
CA ALA A 64 -9.67 -1.51 -3.01
C ALA A 64 -9.23 -1.76 -1.55
N GLU A 65 -8.15 -2.51 -1.33
CA GLU A 65 -7.60 -2.70 0.02
C GLU A 65 -6.97 -1.41 0.59
N ALA A 66 -6.44 -0.52 -0.25
CA ALA A 66 -5.94 0.78 0.21
C ALA A 66 -7.08 1.67 0.72
N LEU A 67 -8.19 1.74 -0.04
CA LEU A 67 -9.39 2.46 0.38
C LEU A 67 -9.99 1.85 1.67
N TRP A 68 -10.05 0.52 1.73
CA TRP A 68 -10.45 -0.19 2.94
C TRP A 68 -9.58 0.21 4.14
N ALA A 69 -8.27 0.24 3.95
CA ALA A 69 -7.34 0.57 5.04
C ALA A 69 -7.52 1.99 5.57
N ARG A 70 -7.86 2.95 4.70
CA ARG A 70 -8.16 4.33 5.10
C ARG A 70 -9.34 4.42 6.08
N GLU A 71 -10.40 3.65 5.81
CA GLU A 71 -11.63 3.71 6.62
C GLU A 71 -11.59 2.76 7.83
N ALA A 72 -10.84 1.67 7.73
CA ALA A 72 -10.65 0.68 8.81
C ALA A 72 -9.58 1.08 9.83
N TRP A 73 -8.77 2.12 9.54
CA TRP A 73 -7.61 2.56 10.35
C TRP A 73 -6.62 1.44 10.68
N CYS A 74 -6.46 0.52 9.73
CA CYS A 74 -5.48 -0.55 9.76
C CYS A 74 -5.28 -1.04 8.32
N VAL A 75 -4.30 -1.90 8.10
CA VAL A 75 -4.01 -2.44 6.77
C VAL A 75 -4.19 -3.95 6.75
N TYR A 76 -4.63 -4.50 5.63
CA TYR A 76 -4.64 -5.95 5.43
C TYR A 76 -3.21 -6.50 5.54
N GLN A 77 -3.06 -7.61 6.27
CA GLN A 77 -1.76 -8.18 6.65
C GLN A 77 -0.80 -8.38 5.46
N ASN A 78 -1.34 -8.80 4.31
CA ASN A 78 -0.57 -9.10 3.10
C ASN A 78 -0.64 -7.98 2.06
N PHE A 79 -1.03 -6.76 2.44
CA PHE A 79 -1.11 -5.63 1.51
C PHE A 79 0.20 -5.36 0.77
N HIS A 80 1.33 -5.48 1.47
CA HIS A 80 2.66 -5.36 0.89
C HIS A 80 2.93 -6.40 -0.21
N VAL A 81 2.43 -7.64 -0.06
CA VAL A 81 2.57 -8.70 -1.08
C VAL A 81 1.83 -8.33 -2.37
N ILE A 82 0.65 -7.71 -2.25
CA ILE A 82 -0.11 -7.23 -3.41
C ILE A 82 0.66 -6.12 -4.14
N GLY A 83 1.16 -5.15 -3.38
CA GLY A 83 1.96 -4.05 -3.92
C GLY A 83 3.24 -4.54 -4.59
N GLU A 84 3.89 -5.54 -4.00
CA GLU A 84 5.10 -6.14 -4.58
C GLU A 84 4.80 -6.80 -5.92
N LYS A 85 3.75 -7.63 -6.00
CA LYS A 85 3.33 -8.25 -7.27
C LYS A 85 2.98 -7.18 -8.31
N LEU A 86 2.26 -6.13 -7.93
CA LEU A 86 1.89 -5.04 -8.83
C LEU A 86 3.13 -4.34 -9.41
N ILE A 87 4.14 -4.04 -8.60
CA ILE A 87 5.37 -3.40 -9.05
C ILE A 87 6.26 -4.34 -9.86
N ARG A 88 6.50 -5.55 -9.36
CA ARG A 88 7.42 -6.51 -9.97
C ARG A 88 6.97 -6.95 -11.36
N TYR A 89 5.67 -7.15 -11.54
CA TYR A 89 5.12 -7.71 -12.77
C TYR A 89 4.38 -6.69 -13.64
N GLY A 90 3.73 -5.70 -13.01
CA GLY A 90 3.08 -4.60 -13.74
C GLY A 90 4.06 -3.53 -14.21
N GLY A 91 5.13 -3.27 -13.46
CA GLY A 91 6.18 -2.32 -13.81
C GLY A 91 5.69 -0.86 -13.93
N MET A 92 6.33 -0.10 -14.81
CA MET A 92 6.08 1.35 -14.97
C MET A 92 4.64 1.76 -15.37
N PRO A 93 3.87 0.96 -16.14
CA PRO A 93 2.47 1.26 -16.41
C PRO A 93 1.60 1.38 -15.15
N TYR A 94 1.89 0.61 -14.10
CA TYR A 94 1.09 0.53 -12.88
C TYR A 94 1.67 1.32 -11.70
N ILE A 95 2.77 2.06 -11.92
CA ILE A 95 3.44 2.78 -10.82
C ILE A 95 2.54 3.85 -10.20
N ASP A 96 1.72 4.55 -10.99
CA ASP A 96 0.87 5.61 -10.46
C ASP A 96 -0.27 5.03 -9.61
N ASP A 97 -0.83 3.89 -10.01
CA ASP A 97 -1.81 3.14 -9.22
C ASP A 97 -1.19 2.62 -7.91
N PHE A 98 0.04 2.11 -7.98
CA PHE A 98 0.77 1.70 -6.77
C PHE A 98 0.96 2.89 -5.83
N LEU A 99 1.38 4.05 -6.34
CA LEU A 99 1.60 5.24 -5.50
C LEU A 99 0.30 5.78 -4.91
N GLU A 100 -0.82 5.67 -5.63
CA GLU A 100 -2.14 6.01 -5.11
C GLU A 100 -2.47 5.15 -3.89
N GLY A 101 -2.39 3.82 -3.99
CA GLY A 101 -2.68 2.94 -2.86
C GLY A 101 -1.66 3.05 -1.73
N ALA A 102 -0.36 3.12 -2.05
CA ALA A 102 0.71 3.21 -1.07
C ALA A 102 0.68 4.51 -0.25
N PHE A 103 0.14 5.60 -0.79
CA PHE A 103 0.01 6.89 -0.08
C PHE A 103 -1.41 7.19 0.38
N THR A 104 -2.31 6.22 0.33
CA THR A 104 -3.70 6.38 0.80
C THR A 104 -3.79 6.60 2.32
N SER A 105 -2.97 5.93 3.11
CA SER A 105 -2.89 6.13 4.56
C SER A 105 -1.48 5.90 5.10
N PHE A 106 -1.26 6.22 6.37
CA PHE A 106 0.01 5.91 7.04
C PHE A 106 0.26 4.39 7.09
N ASP A 107 -0.79 3.59 7.33
CA ASP A 107 -0.68 2.14 7.41
C ASP A 107 -0.34 1.51 6.05
N THR A 108 -0.94 2.00 4.96
CA THR A 108 -0.60 1.52 3.61
C THR A 108 0.82 1.92 3.21
N TYR A 109 1.29 3.10 3.62
CA TYR A 109 2.69 3.52 3.43
C TYR A 109 3.67 2.62 4.18
N CYS A 110 3.42 2.37 5.46
CA CYS A 110 4.26 1.49 6.27
C CYS A 110 4.26 0.06 5.74
N SER A 111 3.09 -0.48 5.36
CA SER A 111 3.01 -1.80 4.72
C SER A 111 3.77 -1.82 3.40
N SER A 112 3.68 -0.77 2.58
CA SER A 112 4.43 -0.66 1.32
C SER A 112 5.94 -0.55 1.50
N ARG A 113 6.47 -0.36 2.72
CA ARG A 113 7.90 -0.49 3.04
C ARG A 113 8.33 -1.93 3.39
N MET A 114 7.37 -2.83 3.53
CA MET A 114 7.58 -4.23 3.90
C MET A 114 7.73 -5.17 2.69
N MET A 115 7.64 -4.65 1.46
CA MET A 115 7.78 -5.46 0.23
C MET A 115 9.18 -6.07 0.12
N GLU A 116 9.29 -7.18 -0.59
CA GLU A 116 10.54 -7.91 -0.82
C GLU A 116 10.99 -7.79 -2.28
N LEU A 117 11.41 -6.58 -2.62
CA LEU A 117 11.82 -6.21 -3.98
C LEU A 117 13.30 -6.53 -4.29
N PHE A 118 13.74 -7.76 -3.98
CA PHE A 118 15.07 -8.23 -4.36
C PHE A 118 15.26 -8.18 -5.89
N ASP A 119 16.48 -7.78 -6.30
CA ASP A 119 16.92 -7.62 -7.70
C ASP A 119 16.09 -6.67 -8.57
N TYR A 120 15.23 -5.87 -7.95
CA TYR A 120 14.44 -4.88 -8.68
C TYR A 120 15.30 -3.66 -9.07
N ASP A 121 15.17 -3.20 -10.32
CA ASP A 121 15.93 -2.04 -10.82
C ASP A 121 15.34 -0.71 -10.29
N PHE A 122 15.66 -0.41 -9.03
CA PHE A 122 15.29 0.85 -8.39
C PHE A 122 15.93 2.07 -9.06
N SER A 123 17.10 1.92 -9.70
CA SER A 123 17.78 3.04 -10.35
C SER A 123 16.98 3.52 -11.55
N HIS A 124 16.49 2.60 -12.38
CA HIS A 124 15.61 2.90 -13.49
C HIS A 124 14.30 3.53 -13.02
N LEU A 125 13.62 2.91 -12.04
CA LEU A 125 12.37 3.42 -11.47
C LEU A 125 12.54 4.86 -10.91
N ILE A 126 13.59 5.11 -10.13
CA ILE A 126 13.85 6.44 -9.56
C ILE A 126 14.13 7.47 -10.66
N ASN A 127 14.82 7.09 -11.74
CA ASN A 127 15.08 7.99 -12.85
C ASN A 127 13.79 8.36 -13.61
N GLU A 128 12.91 7.39 -13.81
CA GLU A 128 11.59 7.63 -14.41
C GLU A 128 10.75 8.55 -13.53
N LEU A 129 10.68 8.30 -12.22
CA LEU A 129 9.95 9.15 -11.27
C LEU A 129 10.51 10.59 -11.23
N LYS A 130 11.83 10.77 -11.33
CA LYS A 130 12.44 12.11 -11.46
C LYS A 130 11.98 12.81 -12.74
N THR A 131 11.85 12.08 -13.85
CA THR A 131 11.38 12.60 -15.12
C THR A 131 9.90 13.00 -15.05
N ARG A 132 9.04 12.13 -14.50
CA ARG A 132 7.61 12.43 -14.27
C ARG A 132 7.44 13.64 -13.35
N LYS A 133 8.20 13.73 -12.27
CA LYS A 133 8.23 14.90 -11.37
C LYS A 133 8.56 16.21 -12.09
N LYS A 134 9.54 16.21 -13.00
CA LYS A 134 9.90 17.42 -13.78
C LYS A 134 8.78 17.83 -14.74
N LYS A 135 8.06 16.87 -15.30
CA LYS A 135 6.96 17.09 -16.27
C LYS A 135 5.61 17.39 -15.60
N ALA A 136 5.44 17.05 -14.33
CA ALA A 136 4.20 17.24 -13.59
C ALA A 136 3.81 18.72 -13.49
N LYS A 137 2.56 19.02 -13.87
CA LYS A 137 2.03 20.38 -13.94
C LYS A 137 1.53 20.89 -12.59
N ASP A 138 0.94 20.01 -11.81
CA ASP A 138 0.38 20.29 -10.49
C ASP A 138 1.36 19.96 -9.34
N SER A 139 1.17 20.63 -8.20
CA SER A 139 2.00 20.45 -7.01
C SER A 139 1.80 19.09 -6.35
N GLU A 140 0.59 18.54 -6.43
CA GLU A 140 0.24 17.27 -5.81
C GLU A 140 1.03 16.12 -6.44
N SER A 141 1.01 16.00 -7.76
CA SER A 141 1.79 15.03 -8.52
C SER A 141 3.28 15.20 -8.27
N ARG A 142 3.80 16.44 -8.26
CA ARG A 142 5.22 16.69 -7.92
C ARG A 142 5.58 16.19 -6.53
N GLN A 143 4.69 16.36 -5.55
CA GLN A 143 4.89 15.89 -4.19
C GLN A 143 4.78 14.36 -4.12
N ARG A 144 3.80 13.75 -4.81
CA ARG A 144 3.63 12.30 -4.90
C ARG A 144 4.89 11.62 -5.44
N TYR A 145 5.44 12.13 -6.56
CA TYR A 145 6.69 11.60 -7.12
C TYR A 145 7.90 11.86 -6.23
N LYS A 146 7.94 12.99 -5.49
CA LYS A 146 8.99 13.22 -4.49
C LYS A 146 8.94 12.15 -3.40
N ASN A 147 7.77 11.88 -2.84
CA ASN A 147 7.57 10.86 -1.81
C ASN A 147 7.91 9.47 -2.35
N ALA A 148 7.52 9.16 -3.59
CA ALA A 148 7.85 7.91 -4.26
C ALA A 148 9.37 7.69 -4.37
N ILE A 149 10.12 8.71 -4.79
CA ILE A 149 11.58 8.65 -4.85
C ILE A 149 12.18 8.41 -3.46
N GLU A 150 11.64 9.04 -2.42
CA GLU A 150 12.08 8.83 -1.04
C GLU A 150 11.80 7.40 -0.57
N LEU A 151 10.59 6.88 -0.82
CA LEU A 151 10.21 5.50 -0.55
C LEU A 151 11.18 4.51 -1.21
N PHE A 152 11.37 4.58 -2.53
CA PHE A 152 12.22 3.62 -3.24
C PHE A 152 13.71 3.77 -2.91
N LYS A 153 14.17 4.95 -2.50
CA LYS A 153 15.52 5.11 -1.95
C LYS A 153 15.74 4.34 -0.65
N THR A 154 14.69 4.08 0.14
CA THR A 154 14.85 3.27 1.37
C THR A 154 15.30 1.85 1.05
N TYR A 155 14.75 1.26 -0.02
CA TYR A 155 15.13 -0.06 -0.52
C TYR A 155 16.59 -0.14 -0.99
N MET A 156 17.16 0.98 -1.47
CA MET A 156 18.57 1.05 -1.88
C MET A 156 19.54 1.21 -0.70
N LYS A 157 19.08 1.73 0.44
CA LYS A 157 19.94 2.12 1.57
C LYS A 157 20.13 1.02 2.61
N GLY A 158 19.37 -0.07 2.54
CA GLY A 158 19.39 -1.14 3.52
C GLY A 158 18.00 -1.72 3.75
N ASN A 159 17.69 -2.08 4.98
CA ASN A 159 16.41 -2.69 5.33
C ASN A 159 15.29 -1.63 5.35
N PRO A 160 14.37 -1.59 4.37
CA PRO A 160 13.27 -0.62 4.35
C PRO A 160 12.30 -0.82 5.52
N LYS A 161 12.34 -1.99 6.19
CA LYS A 161 11.56 -2.37 7.37
C LYS A 161 12.14 -1.81 8.68
N GLU A 162 13.33 -1.19 8.65
CA GLU A 162 13.96 -0.67 9.87
C GLU A 162 13.06 0.33 10.60
N GLY A 163 12.85 0.09 11.90
CA GLY A 163 11.96 0.87 12.77
C GLY A 163 10.47 0.54 12.63
N ILE A 164 10.08 -0.42 11.78
CA ILE A 164 8.69 -0.87 11.63
C ILE A 164 8.51 -2.22 12.33
N ILE A 165 7.52 -2.29 13.21
CA ILE A 165 7.09 -3.55 13.84
C ILE A 165 5.65 -3.79 13.41
N SER A 166 5.38 -4.97 12.85
CA SER A 166 4.02 -5.44 12.61
C SER A 166 3.54 -6.19 13.85
N LEU A 167 2.41 -5.77 14.40
CA LEU A 167 1.74 -6.47 15.50
C LEU A 167 0.53 -7.21 14.92
N THR A 168 0.46 -8.51 15.15
CA THR A 168 -0.65 -9.37 14.72
C THR A 168 -1.36 -9.96 15.93
N GLY A 169 -2.69 -9.99 15.91
CA GLY A 169 -3.52 -10.56 16.99
C GLY A 169 -3.82 -9.58 18.13
N SER A 170 -4.41 -10.10 19.21
CA SER A 170 -4.73 -9.32 20.41
C SER A 170 -3.47 -9.05 21.22
N VAL A 171 -2.82 -7.91 20.99
CA VAL A 171 -1.70 -7.45 21.81
C VAL A 171 -2.25 -6.66 22.99
N GLU A 172 -2.12 -7.20 24.19
CA GLU A 172 -2.48 -6.49 25.41
C GLU A 172 -1.43 -5.40 25.69
N VAL A 173 -1.80 -4.14 25.48
CA VAL A 173 -0.92 -3.01 25.75
C VAL A 173 -1.03 -2.64 27.22
N LYS A 174 0.02 -2.91 27.99
CA LYS A 174 0.16 -2.50 29.40
C LYS A 174 1.17 -1.35 29.51
N ASP A 175 1.07 -0.59 30.60
CA ASP A 175 2.06 0.42 30.98
C ASP A 175 2.32 1.52 29.92
N VAL A 176 1.25 2.02 29.27
CA VAL A 176 1.34 3.15 28.34
C VAL A 176 1.81 4.40 29.09
N LYS A 177 3.06 4.79 28.86
CA LYS A 177 3.61 6.05 29.37
C LYS A 177 3.44 7.15 28.34
N GLU A 178 2.54 8.09 28.63
CA GLU A 178 2.43 9.31 27.83
C GLU A 178 3.68 10.18 28.03
N ILE A 179 4.49 10.32 26.98
CA ILE A 179 5.64 11.23 26.98
C ILE A 179 5.14 12.60 26.53
N LYS A 180 4.85 13.49 27.50
CA LYS A 180 4.53 14.89 27.19
C LYS A 180 5.76 15.59 26.65
N HIS A 181 5.63 16.20 25.48
CA HIS A 181 6.71 16.96 24.85
C HIS A 181 7.08 18.14 25.75
N ASN A 182 8.28 18.10 26.33
CA ASN A 182 8.73 19.12 27.27
C ASN A 182 9.14 20.39 26.50
N LEU A 183 8.34 21.46 26.60
CA LEU A 183 8.56 22.76 25.93
C LEU A 183 9.98 23.32 26.14
N PHE A 184 10.63 22.92 27.23
CA PHE A 184 11.99 23.34 27.59
C PHE A 184 13.05 22.96 26.55
N PHE A 185 12.93 21.77 25.92
CA PHE A 185 13.89 21.34 24.88
C PHE A 185 13.74 22.11 23.56
N ARG A 186 12.53 22.59 23.27
CA ARG A 186 12.25 23.41 22.09
C ARG A 186 12.81 24.83 22.21
N LEU A 187 12.90 25.35 23.43
CA LEU A 187 13.57 26.62 23.74
C LEU A 187 15.10 26.46 23.65
N LEU A 188 15.68 25.39 24.20
CA LEU A 188 17.12 25.13 24.14
C LEU A 188 17.66 24.95 22.71
N ASN A 189 16.90 24.33 21.81
CA ASN A 189 17.29 24.18 20.40
C ASN A 189 17.12 25.45 19.55
N ARG A 190 16.58 26.55 20.10
CA ARG A 190 16.53 27.86 19.43
C ARG A 190 17.75 28.74 19.73
N PHE A 191 18.62 28.32 20.66
CA PHE A 191 19.83 29.03 21.05
C PHE A 191 21.13 28.32 20.63
N LYS A 192 21.03 27.33 19.73
CA LYS A 192 22.15 26.75 18.98
C LYS A 192 21.99 27.11 17.51
#